data_AF-A0A3S5ES49-F1
#
_entry.id   AF-A0A3S5ES49-F1
#
_cell.length_a   1.000
_cell.length_b   1.000
_cell.length_c   1.000
_cell.angle_alpha   90.00
_cell.angle_beta   90.00
_cell.angle_gamma   90.00
#
_symmetry.space_group_name_H-M   'P 1'
#
loop_
_entity.id
_entity.type
_entity.pdbx_description
1 polymer ?
#
loop_
_entity_poly.entity_id
_entity_poly.type
_entity_poly.pdbx_seq_one_letter_code
_entity_poly.pdbx_strand_id
1 'polypeptide(L)'
;MATTFAKIEKIQQYRARGQIGYISPSERFSSRFEWQYQNPQSYTLKLYSLISKSTLLIEMQPQGMTISDNNGNRQSARNANYCYKR
;
A
#
# COMPACT_ATOMS: atom_id res chain seq x y z
N MET A 1 -11.30 -31.17 -11.73
CA MET A 1 -10.15 -30.27 -11.53
C MET A 1 -10.66 -28.95 -11.00
N ALA A 2 -10.37 -28.58 -9.76
CA ALA A 2 -10.76 -27.29 -9.21
C ALA A 2 -9.81 -26.21 -9.73
N THR A 3 -10.36 -25.22 -10.43
CA THR A 3 -9.65 -24.13 -11.10
C THR A 3 -8.91 -23.24 -10.09
N THR A 4 -7.71 -22.79 -10.45
CA THR A 4 -6.81 -21.98 -9.60
C THR A 4 -7.49 -20.75 -8.96
N PHE A 5 -8.46 -20.15 -9.65
CA PHE A 5 -9.22 -19.00 -9.17
C PHE A 5 -10.02 -19.28 -7.90
N ALA A 6 -10.68 -20.45 -7.78
CA ALA A 6 -11.45 -20.83 -6.59
C ALA A 6 -10.57 -21.00 -5.33
N LYS A 7 -9.25 -21.14 -5.49
CA LYS A 7 -8.29 -21.18 -4.38
C LYS A 7 -7.86 -19.78 -3.94
N ILE A 8 -7.77 -18.83 -4.89
CA ILE A 8 -7.43 -17.43 -4.60
C ILE A 8 -8.53 -16.75 -3.79
N GLU A 9 -9.80 -17.01 -4.13
CA GLU A 9 -10.95 -16.42 -3.40
C GLU A 9 -11.00 -16.82 -1.91
N LYS A 10 -10.38 -17.94 -1.54
CA LYS A 10 -10.30 -18.40 -0.14
C LYS A 10 -9.20 -17.71 0.66
N ILE A 11 -8.31 -16.95 0.02
CA ILE A 11 -7.21 -16.25 0.69
C ILE A 11 -7.79 -14.98 1.31
N GLN A 12 -8.06 -15.04 2.61
CA GLN A 12 -8.60 -13.90 3.37
C GLN A 12 -7.50 -12.94 3.83
N GLN A 13 -6.29 -13.45 4.02
CA GLN A 13 -5.14 -12.70 4.53
C GLN A 13 -3.94 -13.00 3.65
N TYR A 14 -3.16 -11.97 3.35
CA TYR A 14 -1.97 -12.14 2.52
C TYR A 14 -0.89 -11.14 2.91
N ARG A 15 0.36 -11.56 2.66
CA ARG A 15 1.52 -10.68 2.72
C ARG A 15 2.27 -10.81 1.42
N ALA A 16 2.64 -9.67 0.85
CA ALA A 16 3.43 -9.59 -0.36
C ALA A 16 4.54 -8.56 -0.16
N ARG A 17 5.72 -8.86 -0.67
CA ARG A 17 6.85 -7.94 -0.70
C ARG A 17 7.49 -8.00 -2.07
N GLY A 18 8.00 -6.88 -2.55
CA GLY A 18 8.64 -6.85 -3.85
C GLY A 18 9.13 -5.47 -4.22
N GLN A 19 9.30 -5.26 -5.53
CA GLN A 19 9.72 -4.00 -6.10
C GLN A 19 8.75 -3.62 -7.21
N ILE A 20 8.36 -2.35 -7.22
CA ILE A 20 7.57 -1.75 -8.28
C ILE A 20 8.41 -0.66 -8.95
N GLY A 21 8.43 -0.68 -10.27
CA GLY A 21 9.01 0.36 -11.09
C GLY A 21 7.92 0.99 -11.94
N TYR A 22 7.91 2.31 -12.03
CA TYR A 22 7.07 3.04 -12.97
C TYR A 22 7.97 3.87 -13.86
N ILE A 23 7.77 3.72 -15.17
CA ILE A 23 8.52 4.40 -16.21
C ILE A 23 7.49 5.11 -17.09
N SER A 24 7.54 6.43 -17.10
CA SER A 24 6.85 7.29 -18.04
C SER A 24 7.88 8.13 -18.81
N PRO A 25 7.46 8.88 -19.85
CA PRO A 25 8.37 9.79 -20.56
C PRO A 25 8.95 10.89 -19.66
N SER A 26 8.21 11.32 -18.63
CA SER A 26 8.59 12.42 -17.74
C SER A 26 9.20 11.96 -16.42
N GLU A 27 8.97 10.71 -16.01
CA GLU A 27 9.37 10.24 -14.69
C GLU A 27 9.76 8.76 -14.69
N ARG A 28 10.82 8.44 -13.93
CA ARG A 28 11.20 7.07 -13.60
C ARG A 28 11.30 6.96 -12.10
N PHE A 29 10.48 6.11 -11.49
CA PHE A 29 10.62 5.79 -10.08
C PHE A 29 10.68 4.28 -9.87
N SER A 30 11.44 3.88 -8.86
CA SER A 30 11.51 2.51 -8.38
C SER A 30 11.36 2.53 -6.87
N SER A 31 10.53 1.64 -6.35
CA SER A 31 10.27 1.51 -4.92
C SER A 31 10.10 0.07 -4.52
N ARG A 32 10.52 -0.26 -3.31
CA ARG A 32 10.17 -1.52 -2.67
C ARG A 32 8.79 -1.35 -2.04
N PHE A 33 8.01 -2.42 -2.05
CA PHE A 33 6.74 -2.47 -1.35
C PHE A 33 6.70 -3.61 -0.34
N GLU A 34 6.02 -3.36 0.77
CA GLU A 34 5.61 -4.35 1.75
C GLU A 34 4.11 -4.16 1.98
N TRP A 35 3.32 -5.16 1.63
CA TRP A 35 1.88 -5.18 1.82
C TRP A 35 1.51 -6.29 2.78
N GLN A 36 0.81 -5.94 3.84
CA GLN A 36 0.13 -6.86 4.73
C GLN A 36 -1.37 -6.55 4.72
N TYR A 37 -2.17 -7.49 4.23
CA TYR A 37 -3.63 -7.41 4.24
C TYR A 37 -4.20 -8.45 5.20
N GLN A 38 -5.05 -8.01 6.13
CA GLN A 38 -5.79 -8.92 7.00
C GLN A 38 -7.28 -8.90 6.69
N ASN A 39 -7.85 -7.70 6.50
CA ASN A 39 -9.26 -7.49 6.13
C ASN A 39 -9.45 -6.03 5.67
N PRO A 40 -10.65 -5.64 5.19
CA PRO A 40 -10.90 -4.27 4.72
C PRO A 40 -10.68 -3.15 5.74
N GLN A 41 -10.69 -3.44 7.04
CA GLN A 41 -10.48 -2.48 8.13
C GLN A 41 -9.08 -2.60 8.78
N SER A 42 -8.23 -3.49 8.27
CA SER A 42 -6.88 -3.70 8.78
C SER A 42 -5.94 -4.16 7.66
N TYR A 43 -5.16 -3.21 7.16
CA TYR A 43 -4.07 -3.47 6.23
C TYR A 43 -3.03 -2.36 6.27
N THR A 44 -1.82 -2.71 5.85
CA THR A 44 -0.68 -1.79 5.75
C THR A 44 -0.04 -1.95 4.38
N LEU A 45 0.23 -0.84 3.71
CA LEU A 45 1.08 -0.77 2.52
C LEU A 45 2.21 0.22 2.79
N LYS A 46 3.45 -0.27 2.73
CA LYS A 46 4.64 0.56 2.83
C LYS A 46 5.33 0.57 1.48
N LEU A 47 5.60 1.75 0.94
CA LEU A 47 6.44 1.98 -0.23
C LEU A 47 7.70 2.70 0.22
N TYR A 48 8.88 2.25 -0.20
CA TYR A 48 10.12 2.92 0.18
C TYR A 48 11.24 2.76 -0.86
N SER A 49 12.06 3.79 -0.97
CA SER A 49 13.28 3.79 -1.78
C SER A 49 14.49 3.85 -0.87
N LEU A 50 15.43 2.93 -1.09
CA LEU A 50 16.72 2.95 -0.37
C LEU A 50 17.64 4.08 -0.87
N ILE A 51 17.42 4.57 -2.08
CA ILE A 51 18.28 5.58 -2.72
C ILE A 51 17.87 6.97 -2.23
N SER A 52 16.60 7.34 -2.42
CA SER A 52 16.07 8.65 -2.03
C SER A 52 15.68 8.72 -0.55
N LYS A 53 15.70 7.60 0.18
CA LYS A 53 15.19 7.45 1.56
C LYS A 53 13.71 7.81 1.73
N SER A 54 12.99 8.06 0.63
CA SER A 54 11.57 8.40 0.64
C SER A 54 10.75 7.19 1.06
N THR A 55 9.81 7.39 1.97
CA THR A 55 8.86 6.36 2.40
C THR A 55 7.45 6.92 2.33
N LEU A 56 6.51 6.09 1.88
CA LEU A 56 5.07 6.31 2.00
C LEU A 56 4.49 5.13 2.77
N LEU A 57 3.75 5.41 3.83
CA LEU A 57 3.07 4.40 4.64
C LEU A 57 1.57 4.68 4.60
N ILE A 58 0.80 3.67 4.21
CA ILE A 58 -0.67 3.68 4.22
C ILE A 58 -1.12 2.62 5.22
N GLU A 59 -1.87 3.04 6.21
CA GLU A 59 -2.40 2.18 7.27
C GLU A 59 -3.91 2.34 7.33
N MET A 60 -4.64 1.25 7.15
CA MET A 60 -6.06 1.18 7.45
C MET A 60 -6.26 0.57 8.83
N GLN A 61 -7.05 1.25 9.64
CA GLN A 61 -7.51 0.80 10.96
C GLN A 61 -9.04 0.96 11.03
N PRO A 62 -9.72 0.34 11.99
CA PRO A 62 -11.18 0.49 12.13
C PRO A 62 -11.66 1.94 12.23
N GLN A 63 -10.80 2.84 12.73
CA GLN A 63 -11.07 4.26 12.91
C GLN A 63 -10.87 5.09 11.63
N GLY A 64 -10.20 4.52 10.61
CA GLY A 64 -9.94 5.18 9.34
C GLY A 64 -8.56 4.85 8.76
N MET A 65 -8.26 5.49 7.64
CA MET A 65 -6.98 5.42 6.96
C MET A 65 -6.05 6.53 7.42
N THR A 66 -4.77 6.21 7.55
CA THR A 66 -3.68 7.17 7.70
C THR A 66 -2.69 6.99 6.57
N ILE A 67 -2.25 8.10 5.97
CA ILE A 67 -1.12 8.15 5.04
C ILE A 67 -0.04 9.02 5.66
N SER A 68 1.20 8.52 5.70
CA SER A 68 2.35 9.26 6.22
C SER A 68 3.60 9.09 5.37
N ASP A 69 4.53 10.02 5.48
CA ASP A 69 5.85 9.93 4.85
C ASP A 69 7.01 10.14 5.84
N ASN A 70 8.23 9.97 5.36
CA ASN A 70 9.46 10.15 6.15
C ASN A 70 9.87 11.62 6.36
N ASN A 71 9.09 12.58 5.86
CA ASN A 71 9.28 14.01 6.09
C ASN A 71 8.38 14.53 7.23
N GLY A 72 7.60 13.64 7.86
CA GLY A 72 6.67 13.98 8.92
C GLY A 72 5.29 14.40 8.44
N ASN A 73 5.01 14.35 7.12
CA ASN A 73 3.67 14.61 6.62
C ASN A 73 2.76 13.45 7.02
N ARG A 74 1.57 13.76 7.52
CA ARG A 74 0.57 12.78 7.91
C ARG A 74 -0.83 13.31 7.64
N GLN A 75 -1.66 12.47 7.03
CA GLN A 75 -3.07 12.75 6.77
C GLN A 75 -3.91 11.55 7.20
N SER A 76 -5.03 11.80 7.86
CA SER A 76 -5.96 10.76 8.28
C SER A 76 -7.37 11.09 7.81
N ALA A 77 -8.09 10.08 7.34
CA ALA A 77 -9.50 10.21 6.99
C ALA A 77 -10.28 8.94 7.36
N ARG A 78 -11.55 9.11 7.73
CA ARG A 78 -12.44 7.98 8.02
C ARG A 78 -12.72 7.10 6.79
N ASN A 79 -12.64 7.68 5.59
CA ASN A 79 -12.78 6.96 4.34
C ASN A 79 -11.56 7.22 3.45
N ALA A 80 -10.96 6.12 2.99
CA ALA A 80 -9.73 6.09 2.18
C ALA A 80 -9.77 7.03 0.96
N ASN A 81 -10.95 7.18 0.35
CA ASN A 81 -11.13 7.98 -0.85
C ASN A 81 -10.86 9.47 -0.63
N TYR A 82 -10.90 9.95 0.63
CA TYR A 82 -10.58 11.34 0.96
C TYR A 82 -9.08 11.60 1.16
N CYS A 83 -8.25 10.57 1.29
CA CYS A 83 -6.80 10.74 1.39
C CYS A 83 -6.11 10.91 0.02
N TYR A 84 -6.80 10.63 -1.10
CA TYR A 84 -6.22 10.64 -2.44
C TYR A 84 -6.51 11.91 -3.26
N LYS A 85 -7.42 12.79 -2.80
CA LYS A 85 -7.79 14.01 -3.52
C LYS A 85 -6.89 15.18 -3.14
N ARG A 86 -5.98 15.55 -4.03
CA ARG A 86 -5.62 16.95 -4.29
C ARG A 86 -5.84 17.23 -5.76
#